data_AF-A0A967HLI0-F1
#
_entry.id   AF-A0A967HLI0-F1
#
_cell.length_a   1.000
_cell.length_b   1.000
_cell.length_c   1.000
_cell.angle_alpha   90.00
_cell.angle_beta   90.00
_cell.angle_gamma   90.00
#
_symmetry.space_group_name_H-M   'P 1'
#
loop_
_entity.id
_entity.type
_entity.pdbx_description
1 polymer ?
#
loop_
_entity_poly.entity_id
_entity_poly.type
_entity_poly.pdbx_seq_one_letter_code
_entity_poly.pdbx_strand_id
1 'polypeptide(L)' 'MRLVECVPNFSEGRDPAIIEAIADSIRACQGAQLLDVDPG' A
#
# COMPACT_ATOMS: atom_id res chain seq x y z
N MET A 1 1.38 -8.73 21.76
CA MET A 1 1.60 -8.61 20.30
C MET A 1 2.19 -7.24 20.04
N ARG A 2 3.24 -7.11 19.23
CA ARG A 2 3.78 -5.80 18.81
C ARG A 2 3.45 -5.62 17.34
N LEU A 3 2.89 -4.47 16.99
CA LEU A 3 2.54 -4.08 15.63
C LEU A 3 3.42 -2.90 15.24
N VAL A 4 3.71 -2.79 13.95
CA VAL A 4 4.40 -1.65 13.34
C VAL A 4 3.53 -1.17 12.21
N GLU A 5 3.24 0.12 12.18
CA GLU A 5 2.58 0.77 11.07
C GLU A 5 3.63 1.29 10.09
N CYS A 6 3.43 1.00 8.80
CA CYS A 6 4.27 1.46 7.71
C CYS A 6 3.41 2.34 6.80
N VAL A 7 3.81 3.61 6.62
CA VAL A 7 3.12 4.57 5.74
C VAL A 7 4.07 4.92 4.58
N PRO A 8 4.22 4.03 3.58
CA PRO A 8 5.09 4.30 2.44
C PRO A 8 4.47 5.38 1.55
N ASN A 9 5.31 6.22 0.95
CA ASN A 9 4.89 7.22 -0.01
C ASN A 9 5.42 6.85 -1.40
N PHE A 10 4.54 6.87 -2.39
CA PHE A 10 4.87 6.66 -3.79
C PHE A 10 4.53 7.94 -4.55
N SER A 11 5.44 8.39 -5.43
CA SER A 11 5.23 9.58 -6.27
C SER A 11 4.32 9.28 -7.49
N GLU A 12 3.22 8.55 -7.27
CA GLU A 12 2.17 8.23 -8.24
C GLU A 12 0.81 8.43 -7.58
N GLY A 13 -0.04 9.27 -8.17
CA GLY A 13 -1.35 9.65 -7.62
C GLY A 13 -2.42 9.85 -8.69
N ARG A 14 -2.16 9.44 -9.94
CA ARG A 14 -3.04 9.68 -11.09
C ARG A 14 -3.44 8.41 -11.79
N ASP A 15 -2.52 7.46 -11.96
CA ASP A 15 -2.79 6.21 -12.65
C ASP A 15 -3.33 5.14 -11.68
N PRO A 16 -4.64 4.83 -11.72
CA PRO A 16 -5.22 3.85 -10.81
C PRO A 16 -4.69 2.44 -11.04
N ALA A 17 -4.21 2.11 -12.25
CA ALA A 17 -3.65 0.79 -12.53
C ALA A 17 -2.29 0.60 -11.84
N ILE A 18 -1.47 1.65 -11.79
CA ILE A 18 -0.19 1.62 -11.07
C ILE A 18 -0.44 1.58 -9.56
N ILE A 19 -1.38 2.39 -9.05
CA ILE A 19 -1.75 2.41 -7.63
C ILE A 19 -2.24 1.03 -7.19
N GLU A 20 -3.13 0.40 -7.95
CA GLU A 20 -3.66 -0.92 -7.61
C GLU A 20 -2.57 -2.00 -7.66
N ALA A 21 -1.65 -1.93 -8.64
CA ALA A 21 -0.52 -2.84 -8.70
C ALA A 21 0.39 -2.74 -7.47
N ILE A 22 0.61 -1.52 -6.95
CA ILE A 22 1.35 -1.30 -5.69
C ILE A 22 0.56 -1.89 -4.51
N ALA A 23 -0.73 -1.59 -4.41
CA ALA A 23 -1.60 -2.10 -3.33
C ALA A 23 -1.62 -3.64 -3.30
N ASP A 24 -1.73 -4.28 -4.46
CA ASP A 24 -1.70 -5.74 -4.60
C ASP A 24 -0.37 -6.35 -4.16
N SER A 25 0.74 -5.68 -4.44
CA SER A 25 2.05 -6.12 -3.95
C SER A 25 2.13 -6.13 -2.42
N ILE A 26 1.48 -5.15 -1.75
CA ILE A 26 1.40 -5.07 -0.29
C ILE A 26 0.47 -6.16 0.25
N ARG A 27 -0.70 -6.37 -0.37
CA ARG A 27 -1.65 -7.43 0.02
C ARG A 27 -1.04 -8.83 -0.10
N ALA A 28 -0.15 -9.04 -1.06
CA ALA A 28 0.55 -10.31 -1.26
C ALA A 28 1.68 -10.55 -0.22
N CYS A 29 2.09 -9.53 0.53
CA CYS A 29 3.17 -9.65 1.51
C CYS A 29 2.68 -10.37 2.79
N GLN A 30 3.20 -11.58 3.03
CA GLN A 30 2.79 -12.38 4.18
C GLN A 30 3.09 -11.66 5.50
N GLY A 31 2.06 -11.54 6.35
CA GLY A 31 2.17 -10.89 7.65
C GLY A 31 2.00 -9.37 7.61
N ALA A 32 1.80 -8.78 6.43
CA ALA A 32 1.35 -7.41 6.28
C ALA A 32 -0.17 -7.36 6.02
N GLN A 33 -0.79 -6.26 6.42
CA GLN A 33 -2.18 -5.95 6.10
C GLN A 33 -2.24 -4.54 5.53
N LEU A 34 -2.81 -4.38 4.34
CA LEU A 34 -3.09 -3.07 3.78
C LEU A 34 -4.27 -2.46 4.53
N LEU A 35 -4.07 -1.27 5.12
CA LEU A 35 -5.08 -0.59 5.93
C LEU A 35 -5.85 0.46 5.11
N ASP A 36 -5.14 1.26 4.32
CA ASP A 36 -5.71 2.34 3.53
C ASP A 36 -4.81 2.66 2.31
N VAL A 37 -5.38 3.30 1.29
CA VAL A 37 -4.67 3.84 0.12
C VAL A 37 -5.20 5.23 -0.17
N ASP A 38 -4.35 6.24 0.02
CA ASP A 38 -4.63 7.63 -0.33
C ASP A 38 -3.70 8.08 -1.46
N PRO A 39 -4.19 8.25 -2.70
CA PRO A 39 -3.40 8.70 -3.85
C PRO A 39 -3.14 10.23 -3.88
N GLY A 40 -3.65 10.97 -2.90
CA GLY A 40 -3.48 12.43 -2.78
C GLY A 40 -4.73 13.25 -3.04
#